data_AF-A0A9E0EZ20-F1
#
_entry.id   AF-A0A9E0EZ20-F1
#
_cell.length_a   1.000
_cell.length_b   1.000
_cell.length_c   1.000
_cell.angle_alpha   90.00
_cell.angle_beta   90.00
_cell.angle_gamma   90.00
#
_symmetry.space_group_name_H-M   'P 1'
#
loop_
_entity.id
_entity.type
_entity.pdbx_description
1 polymer ?
#
loop_
_entity_poly.entity_id
_entity_poly.type
_entity_poly.pdbx_seq_one_letter_code
_entity_poly.pdbx_strand_id
1 'polypeptide(L)'
;MSTPYTPSVLKPKLKVGYYHHDHWRDINGSAIPFRENLTIPHVCIYGKDGSGYWSTTDFIYATTCHEVAHVSHWEMVGEGAFALIWLNPKTRIIPESWAVAVEWGLTNTEYHILGQKYGSYKALSYNFKEGKQFWYRGNDEFYTPLFIDLIDDQNQRINNNGSILFPNDKVKGYSLSILESILFGVRDLELLKAMLKINKPFGVANEDIDELINFYKNI
;
A
#
# COMPACT_ATOMS: atom_id res chain seq x y z
N MET A 1 11.59 -5.37 20.85
CA MET A 1 11.24 -6.40 19.84
C MET A 1 9.80 -6.80 20.10
N SER A 2 8.90 -6.42 19.21
CA SER A 2 7.54 -6.97 19.19
C SER A 2 7.63 -8.44 18.78
N THR A 3 6.96 -9.33 19.52
CA THR A 3 6.85 -10.74 19.15
C THR A 3 6.03 -10.88 17.87
N PRO A 4 6.35 -11.82 16.97
CA PRO A 4 5.52 -12.10 15.80
C PRO A 4 4.10 -12.45 16.23
N TYR A 5 3.11 -12.00 15.46
CA TYR A 5 1.72 -12.37 15.67
C TYR A 5 1.57 -13.88 15.75
N THR A 6 1.01 -14.36 16.86
CA THR A 6 0.70 -15.77 17.07
C THR A 6 -0.80 -15.93 16.94
N PRO A 7 -1.32 -16.51 15.85
CA PRO A 7 -2.76 -16.69 15.71
C PRO A 7 -3.29 -17.59 16.83
N SER A 8 -4.55 -17.35 17.24
CA SER A 8 -5.24 -18.24 18.16
C SER A 8 -5.29 -19.66 17.57
N VAL A 9 -5.40 -20.69 18.43
CA VAL A 9 -5.47 -22.10 18.01
C VAL A 9 -6.60 -22.37 16.99
N LEU A 10 -7.59 -21.47 16.92
CA LEU A 10 -8.76 -21.58 16.05
C LEU A 10 -8.63 -20.80 14.73
N LYS A 11 -7.65 -19.89 14.58
CA LYS A 11 -7.43 -19.16 13.32
C LYS A 11 -6.50 -19.93 12.39
N PRO A 12 -6.88 -20.15 11.11
CA PRO A 12 -5.98 -20.76 10.15
C PRO A 12 -4.74 -19.87 9.95
N LYS A 13 -3.56 -20.51 9.84
CA LYS A 13 -2.31 -19.79 9.49
C LYS A 13 -2.47 -19.14 8.11
N LEU A 14 -1.89 -17.95 7.94
CA LEU A 14 -1.78 -17.31 6.61
C LEU A 14 -1.17 -18.30 5.61
N LYS A 15 -1.82 -18.42 4.46
CA LYS A 15 -1.40 -19.25 3.33
C LYS A 15 -1.18 -18.35 2.14
N VAL A 16 0.03 -18.39 1.60
CA VAL A 16 0.42 -17.69 0.38
C VAL A 16 0.73 -18.76 -0.67
N GLY A 17 0.07 -18.71 -1.82
CA GLY A 17 0.31 -19.64 -2.92
C GLY A 17 0.77 -18.93 -4.17
N TYR A 18 1.73 -19.53 -4.87
CA TYR A 18 2.21 -19.09 -6.16
C TYR A 18 1.66 -19.99 -7.26
N TYR A 19 1.11 -19.38 -8.30
CA TYR A 19 0.55 -20.04 -9.46
C TYR A 19 1.41 -19.73 -10.68
N HIS A 20 1.99 -20.75 -11.30
CA HIS A 20 2.89 -20.61 -12.45
C HIS A 20 2.11 -20.42 -13.77
N HIS A 21 1.17 -19.47 -13.77
CA HIS A 21 0.35 -19.06 -14.92
C HIS A 21 -0.29 -17.69 -14.62
N ASP A 22 -0.95 -17.12 -15.61
CA ASP A 22 -1.76 -15.90 -15.53
C ASP A 22 -3.14 -16.18 -14.90
N HIS A 23 -3.80 -15.15 -14.40
CA HIS A 23 -5.18 -15.24 -13.95
C HIS A 23 -6.13 -14.70 -15.03
N TRP A 24 -7.26 -15.37 -15.26
CA TRP A 24 -8.25 -15.00 -16.29
C TRP A 24 -8.90 -13.61 -16.14
N ARG A 25 -8.69 -12.93 -15.01
CA ARG A 25 -9.17 -11.56 -14.74
C ARG A 25 -8.07 -10.50 -14.89
N ASP A 26 -6.94 -10.86 -15.46
CA ASP A 26 -5.81 -9.97 -15.68
C ASP A 26 -5.27 -9.33 -14.38
N ILE A 27 -5.19 -10.14 -13.31
CA ILE A 27 -4.66 -9.74 -12.00
C ILE A 27 -3.38 -10.49 -11.68
N ASN A 28 -2.45 -9.82 -10.99
CA ASN A 28 -1.13 -10.37 -10.66
C ASN A 28 -1.08 -10.96 -9.24
N GLY A 29 -2.05 -10.56 -8.42
CA GLY A 29 -2.25 -11.01 -7.05
C GLY A 29 -3.73 -10.96 -6.67
N SER A 30 -4.07 -11.68 -5.61
CA SER A 30 -5.35 -11.50 -4.93
C SER A 30 -5.24 -11.97 -3.48
N ALA A 31 -5.56 -11.07 -2.56
CA ALA A 31 -5.87 -11.37 -1.19
C ALA A 31 -7.39 -11.47 -1.03
N ILE A 32 -7.85 -12.60 -0.49
CA ILE A 32 -9.15 -12.69 0.14
C ILE A 32 -8.89 -12.97 1.62
N PRO A 33 -8.75 -11.92 2.45
CA PRO A 33 -8.32 -12.07 3.84
C PRO A 33 -9.23 -12.99 4.67
N PHE A 34 -10.51 -13.05 4.32
CA PHE A 34 -11.56 -13.85 4.98
C PHE A 34 -11.73 -15.27 4.39
N ARG A 35 -10.81 -15.74 3.55
CA ARG A 35 -10.90 -17.07 2.92
C ARG A 35 -10.34 -18.16 3.84
N GLU A 36 -11.22 -18.91 4.50
CA GLU A 36 -10.81 -19.98 5.44
C GLU A 36 -10.69 -21.39 4.81
N ASN A 37 -10.60 -21.50 3.48
CA ASN A 37 -10.58 -22.80 2.80
C ASN A 37 -9.20 -23.49 2.92
N LEU A 38 -9.20 -24.82 3.14
CA LEU A 38 -7.98 -25.61 3.21
C LEU A 38 -7.20 -25.66 1.89
N THR A 39 -7.89 -25.63 0.75
CA THR A 39 -7.30 -25.85 -0.58
C THR A 39 -6.91 -24.58 -1.31
N ILE A 40 -7.49 -23.44 -0.95
CA ILE A 40 -7.26 -22.16 -1.63
C ILE A 40 -6.51 -21.23 -0.68
N PRO A 41 -5.31 -20.74 -1.04
CA PRO A 41 -4.55 -19.78 -0.26
C PRO A 41 -5.33 -18.49 0.03
N HIS A 42 -5.05 -17.82 1.15
CA HIS A 42 -5.60 -16.48 1.45
C HIS A 42 -5.05 -15.44 0.46
N VAL A 43 -3.77 -15.58 0.13
CA VAL A 43 -3.07 -14.77 -0.87
C VAL A 43 -2.65 -15.67 -2.03
N CYS A 44 -3.11 -15.32 -3.22
CA CYS A 44 -2.72 -15.97 -4.47
C CYS A 44 -1.86 -15.01 -5.28
N ILE A 45 -0.68 -15.44 -5.71
CA ILE A 45 0.24 -14.69 -6.56
C ILE A 45 0.38 -15.43 -7.89
N TYR A 46 0.30 -14.70 -9.00
CA TYR A 46 0.36 -15.26 -10.35
C TYR A 46 1.72 -14.94 -10.98
N GLY A 47 2.31 -15.92 -11.64
CA GLY A 47 3.63 -15.79 -12.25
C GLY A 47 3.64 -14.96 -13.53
N LYS A 48 2.49 -14.85 -14.19
CA LYS A 48 2.31 -14.00 -15.36
C LYS A 48 1.38 -12.84 -15.03
N ASP A 49 1.64 -11.72 -15.67
CA ASP A 49 0.73 -10.58 -15.64
C ASP A 49 -0.55 -10.86 -16.45
N GLY A 50 -1.50 -9.94 -16.37
CA GLY A 50 -2.75 -10.02 -17.14
C GLY A 50 -2.59 -9.94 -18.66
N SER A 51 -1.40 -9.64 -19.17
CA SER A 51 -1.09 -9.73 -20.61
C SER A 51 -0.43 -11.06 -20.97
N GLY A 52 -0.27 -11.98 -20.00
CA GLY A 52 0.33 -13.30 -20.18
C GLY A 52 1.86 -13.31 -20.17
N TYR A 53 2.52 -12.18 -19.85
CA TYR A 53 3.97 -12.09 -19.76
C TYR A 53 4.46 -12.46 -18.36
N TRP A 54 5.62 -13.13 -18.27
CA TRP A 54 6.22 -13.49 -16.98
C TRP A 54 6.58 -12.24 -16.19
N SER A 55 6.07 -12.14 -14.97
CA SER A 55 6.43 -11.10 -14.03
C SER A 55 7.87 -11.28 -13.55
N THR A 56 8.57 -10.16 -13.37
CA THR A 56 9.91 -10.16 -12.80
C THR A 56 9.88 -10.46 -11.30
N THR A 57 11.00 -10.90 -10.73
CA THR A 57 11.08 -11.29 -9.30
C THR A 57 10.71 -10.15 -8.36
N ASP A 58 11.16 -8.93 -8.66
CA ASP A 58 10.81 -7.72 -7.92
C ASP A 58 9.32 -7.43 -7.98
N PHE A 59 8.67 -7.65 -9.12
CA PHE A 59 7.23 -7.48 -9.25
C PHE A 59 6.44 -8.55 -8.46
N ILE A 60 6.89 -9.81 -8.48
CA ILE A 60 6.30 -10.90 -7.67
C ILE A 60 6.45 -10.59 -6.18
N TYR A 61 7.62 -10.11 -5.75
CA TYR A 61 7.87 -9.70 -4.36
C TYR A 61 6.95 -8.53 -3.97
N ALA A 62 6.91 -7.47 -4.78
CA ALA A 62 6.07 -6.31 -4.57
C ALA A 62 4.59 -6.68 -4.44
N THR A 63 4.09 -7.49 -5.37
CA THR A 63 2.70 -7.99 -5.34
C THR A 63 2.45 -8.82 -4.07
N THR A 64 3.41 -9.65 -3.66
CA THR A 64 3.29 -10.41 -2.42
C THR A 64 3.18 -9.48 -1.20
N CYS A 65 4.00 -8.43 -1.12
CA CYS A 65 3.92 -7.42 -0.07
C CYS A 65 2.56 -6.72 -0.06
N HIS A 66 2.03 -6.34 -1.23
CA HIS A 66 0.71 -5.72 -1.39
C HIS A 66 -0.40 -6.60 -0.81
N GLU A 67 -0.48 -7.85 -1.25
CA GLU A 67 -1.56 -8.76 -0.84
C GLU A 67 -1.45 -9.14 0.64
N VAL A 68 -0.24 -9.33 1.15
CA VAL A 68 -0.02 -9.59 2.58
C VAL A 68 -0.35 -8.36 3.44
N ALA A 69 -0.17 -7.13 2.93
CA ALA A 69 -0.59 -5.92 3.62
C ALA A 69 -2.10 -5.85 3.83
N HIS A 70 -2.91 -6.28 2.85
CA HIS A 70 -4.36 -6.41 3.05
C HIS A 70 -4.71 -7.38 4.16
N VAL A 71 -4.05 -8.54 4.21
CA VAL A 71 -4.28 -9.54 5.26
C VAL A 71 -3.87 -9.01 6.64
N SER A 72 -2.70 -8.35 6.72
CA SER A 72 -2.24 -7.71 7.96
C SER A 72 -3.25 -6.67 8.45
N HIS A 73 -3.71 -5.79 7.56
CA HIS A 73 -4.68 -4.77 7.89
C HIS A 73 -6.01 -5.39 8.36
N TRP A 74 -6.50 -6.43 7.69
CA TRP A 74 -7.69 -7.19 8.11
C TRP A 74 -7.55 -7.79 9.52
N GLU A 75 -6.41 -8.43 9.82
CA GLU A 75 -6.11 -8.98 11.14
C GLU A 75 -6.08 -7.89 12.22
N MET A 76 -5.53 -6.72 11.89
CA MET A 76 -5.42 -5.58 12.82
C MET A 76 -6.77 -4.96 13.15
N VAL A 77 -7.59 -4.67 12.15
CA VAL A 77 -8.85 -3.92 12.37
C VAL A 77 -10.05 -4.81 12.71
N GLY A 78 -9.93 -6.12 12.43
CA GLY A 78 -10.99 -7.10 12.56
C GLY A 78 -11.88 -7.22 11.32
N GLU A 79 -12.44 -8.41 11.12
CA GLU A 79 -13.12 -8.80 9.88
C GLU A 79 -14.26 -7.88 9.45
N GLY A 80 -15.23 -7.66 10.34
CA GLY A 80 -16.39 -6.85 10.02
C GLY A 80 -16.02 -5.40 9.72
N ALA A 81 -15.06 -4.84 10.45
CA ALA A 81 -14.58 -3.48 10.22
C ALA A 81 -13.86 -3.37 8.88
N PHE A 82 -12.94 -4.29 8.57
CA PHE A 82 -12.25 -4.29 7.29
C PHE A 82 -13.23 -4.44 6.11
N ALA A 83 -14.20 -5.35 6.22
CA ALA A 83 -15.20 -5.57 5.17
C ALA A 83 -16.01 -4.29 4.87
N LEU A 84 -16.39 -3.52 5.90
CA LEU A 84 -17.09 -2.24 5.72
C LEU A 84 -16.23 -1.21 4.98
N ILE A 85 -14.94 -1.12 5.31
CA ILE A 85 -14.00 -0.21 4.65
C ILE A 85 -13.78 -0.63 3.19
N TRP A 86 -13.58 -1.94 2.96
CA TRP A 86 -13.26 -2.54 1.67
C TRP A 86 -14.40 -2.46 0.66
N LEU A 87 -15.63 -2.76 1.09
CA LEU A 87 -16.80 -2.83 0.20
C LEU A 87 -17.39 -1.46 -0.13
N ASN A 88 -17.02 -0.41 0.62
CA ASN A 88 -17.48 0.95 0.34
C ASN A 88 -16.46 1.69 -0.53
N PRO A 89 -16.80 2.08 -1.77
CA PRO A 89 -15.87 2.77 -2.68
C PRO A 89 -15.24 4.02 -2.07
N LYS A 90 -15.98 4.77 -1.23
CA LYS A 90 -15.47 6.00 -0.60
C LYS A 90 -14.38 5.77 0.44
N THR A 91 -14.26 4.56 0.95
CA THR A 91 -13.28 4.19 1.99
C THR A 91 -12.29 3.15 1.51
N ARG A 92 -12.55 2.47 0.39
CA ARG A 92 -11.68 1.45 -0.21
C ARG A 92 -10.30 1.98 -0.59
N ILE A 93 -10.20 3.28 -0.89
CA ILE A 93 -8.91 3.97 -1.07
C ILE A 93 -7.94 3.72 0.10
N ILE A 94 -8.43 3.60 1.33
CA ILE A 94 -7.59 3.43 2.53
C ILE A 94 -6.82 2.08 2.48
N PRO A 95 -7.47 0.91 2.45
CA PRO A 95 -6.76 -0.37 2.44
C PRO A 95 -5.94 -0.58 1.15
N GLU A 96 -6.41 -0.09 -0.01
CA GLU A 96 -5.73 -0.22 -1.30
C GLU A 96 -4.49 0.67 -1.39
N SER A 97 -4.61 1.96 -1.05
CA SER A 97 -3.46 2.88 -1.04
C SER A 97 -2.46 2.55 0.08
N TRP A 98 -2.92 1.97 1.20
CA TRP A 98 -2.01 1.46 2.22
C TRP A 98 -1.17 0.29 1.69
N ALA A 99 -1.81 -0.68 1.03
CA ALA A 99 -1.10 -1.80 0.43
C ALA A 99 -0.11 -1.35 -0.66
N VAL A 100 -0.45 -0.32 -1.43
CA VAL A 100 0.47 0.36 -2.37
C VAL A 100 1.70 0.93 -1.66
N ALA A 101 1.56 1.57 -0.51
CA ALA A 101 2.71 2.11 0.22
C ALA A 101 3.58 1.01 0.85
N VAL A 102 2.98 -0.09 1.32
CA VAL A 102 3.74 -1.26 1.80
C VAL A 102 4.48 -1.94 0.66
N GLU A 103 3.82 -2.14 -0.49
CA GLU A 103 4.40 -2.63 -1.74
C GLU A 103 5.64 -1.79 -2.12
N TRP A 104 5.48 -0.48 -2.22
CA TRP A 104 6.56 0.45 -2.55
C TRP A 104 7.70 0.40 -1.52
N GLY A 105 7.38 0.57 -0.23
CA GLY A 105 8.39 0.72 0.81
C GLY A 105 9.20 -0.55 1.08
N LEU A 106 8.55 -1.72 1.11
CA LEU A 106 9.27 -3.00 1.30
C LEU A 106 10.07 -3.40 0.07
N THR A 107 9.54 -3.15 -1.13
CA THR A 107 10.27 -3.46 -2.36
C THR A 107 11.49 -2.56 -2.53
N ASN A 108 11.38 -1.27 -2.21
CA ASN A 108 12.54 -0.39 -2.17
C ASN A 108 13.52 -0.78 -1.06
N THR A 109 13.04 -1.21 0.11
CA THR A 109 13.96 -1.73 1.14
C THR A 109 14.78 -2.90 0.60
N GLU A 110 14.16 -3.87 -0.06
CA GLU A 110 14.84 -5.04 -0.61
C GLU A 110 15.77 -4.68 -1.78
N TYR A 111 15.26 -4.00 -2.80
CA TYR A 111 15.97 -3.82 -4.07
C TYR A 111 16.79 -2.53 -4.16
N HIS A 112 16.49 -1.51 -3.35
CA HIS A 112 17.31 -0.31 -3.21
C HIS A 112 18.27 -0.41 -2.03
N ILE A 113 17.77 -0.50 -0.79
CA ILE A 113 18.61 -0.38 0.42
C ILE A 113 19.46 -1.63 0.63
N LEU A 114 18.85 -2.81 0.66
CA LEU A 114 19.57 -4.07 0.85
C LEU A 114 20.29 -4.49 -0.44
N GLY A 115 19.70 -4.20 -1.60
CA GLY A 115 20.30 -4.41 -2.92
C GLY A 115 21.67 -3.74 -3.09
N GLN A 116 21.88 -2.57 -2.47
CA GLN A 116 23.18 -1.88 -2.47
C GLN A 116 24.32 -2.72 -1.89
N LYS A 117 24.04 -3.64 -0.96
CA LYS A 117 25.04 -4.60 -0.44
C LYS A 117 25.71 -5.40 -1.55
N TYR A 118 25.00 -5.63 -2.66
CA TYR A 118 25.49 -6.40 -3.79
C TYR A 118 26.16 -5.54 -4.87
N GLY A 119 26.36 -4.23 -4.63
CA GLY A 119 27.13 -3.33 -5.50
C GLY A 119 26.52 -3.06 -6.87
N SER A 120 25.24 -3.36 -7.07
CA SER A 120 24.55 -3.16 -8.34
C SER A 120 24.15 -1.70 -8.53
N TYR A 121 24.57 -1.08 -9.64
CA TYR A 121 24.13 0.28 -10.00
C TYR A 121 22.60 0.37 -10.12
N LYS A 122 21.94 -0.71 -10.58
CA LYS A 122 20.47 -0.77 -10.65
C LYS A 122 19.81 -0.59 -9.29
N ALA A 123 20.46 -1.01 -8.20
CA ALA A 123 19.93 -0.82 -6.86
C ALA A 123 19.98 0.66 -6.44
N LEU A 124 21.00 1.43 -6.84
CA LEU A 124 21.17 2.82 -6.43
C LEU A 124 20.04 3.75 -6.88
N SER A 125 19.46 3.50 -8.04
CA SER A 125 18.33 4.29 -8.57
C SER A 125 17.00 3.55 -8.54
N TYR A 126 16.93 2.41 -7.84
CA TYR A 126 15.71 1.63 -7.78
C TYR A 126 14.64 2.38 -7.00
N ASN A 127 13.52 2.66 -7.66
CA ASN A 127 12.31 3.16 -7.03
C ASN A 127 11.13 2.44 -7.68
N PHE A 128 10.52 1.50 -6.95
CA PHE A 128 9.46 0.66 -7.47
C PHE A 128 8.27 1.51 -7.95
N LYS A 129 7.89 1.36 -9.23
CA LYS A 129 6.87 2.15 -9.93
C LYS A 129 7.04 3.67 -9.71
N GLU A 130 8.29 4.12 -9.60
CA GLU A 130 8.66 5.52 -9.42
C GLU A 130 7.92 6.19 -8.24
N GLY A 131 7.57 5.44 -7.19
CA GLY A 131 6.77 5.98 -6.07
C GLY A 131 5.39 6.50 -6.49
N LYS A 132 4.87 6.05 -7.64
CA LYS A 132 3.63 6.54 -8.26
C LYS A 132 3.62 8.06 -8.49
N GLN A 133 4.78 8.68 -8.70
CA GLN A 133 4.91 10.13 -8.87
C GLN A 133 4.17 10.71 -10.10
N PHE A 134 3.79 9.86 -11.06
CA PHE A 134 2.96 10.23 -12.23
C PHE A 134 1.46 9.94 -12.06
N TRP A 135 1.02 9.49 -10.89
CA TRP A 135 -0.41 9.30 -10.61
C TRP A 135 -1.11 10.65 -10.50
N TYR A 136 -2.29 10.79 -11.12
CA TYR A 136 -3.11 11.99 -11.11
C TYR A 136 -4.60 11.65 -10.99
N ARG A 137 -5.42 12.66 -10.67
CA ARG A 137 -6.88 12.56 -10.64
C ARG A 137 -7.41 12.20 -12.03
N GLY A 138 -7.92 10.98 -12.18
CA GLY A 138 -8.30 10.38 -13.46
C GLY A 138 -7.61 9.04 -13.72
N ASN A 139 -6.57 8.70 -12.96
CA ASN A 139 -6.10 7.33 -12.77
C ASN A 139 -7.05 6.53 -11.87
N ASP A 140 -6.62 5.32 -11.51
CA ASP A 140 -7.30 4.45 -10.55
C ASP A 140 -7.54 5.15 -9.19
N GLU A 141 -8.80 5.14 -8.76
CA GLU A 141 -9.31 5.81 -7.55
C GLU A 141 -8.98 5.07 -6.24
N PHE A 142 -8.49 3.83 -6.30
CA PHE A 142 -8.18 3.03 -5.12
C PHE A 142 -6.67 2.83 -4.94
N TYR A 143 -5.94 2.57 -6.03
CA TYR A 143 -4.50 2.33 -6.03
C TYR A 143 -3.72 3.66 -6.12
N THR A 144 -3.85 4.52 -5.11
CA THR A 144 -3.29 5.87 -5.09
C THR A 144 -1.97 5.96 -4.30
N PRO A 145 -1.15 7.02 -4.49
CA PRO A 145 0.03 7.24 -3.68
C PRO A 145 -0.25 7.88 -2.31
N LEU A 146 -1.51 7.98 -1.85
CA LEU A 146 -1.89 8.64 -0.59
C LEU A 146 -0.95 8.36 0.60
N PHE A 147 -0.54 7.12 0.82
CA PHE A 147 0.36 6.79 1.94
C PHE A 147 1.85 6.91 1.58
N ILE A 148 2.21 6.89 0.30
CA ILE A 148 3.58 7.20 -0.17
C ILE A 148 3.85 8.69 0.04
N ASP A 149 2.90 9.56 -0.33
CA ASP A 149 2.95 11.01 -0.13
C ASP A 149 3.17 11.39 1.35
N LEU A 150 2.64 10.61 2.29
CA LEU A 150 2.89 10.85 3.72
C LEU A 150 4.34 10.55 4.13
N ILE A 151 5.06 9.74 3.36
CA ILE A 151 6.37 9.19 3.71
C ILE A 151 7.50 9.91 2.97
N ASP A 152 7.40 10.02 1.64
CA ASP A 152 8.47 10.51 0.78
C ASP A 152 8.60 12.04 0.81
N ASP A 153 9.50 12.60 0.01
CA ASP A 153 9.73 14.05 -0.07
C ASP A 153 9.42 14.64 -1.45
N GLN A 154 8.65 13.92 -2.27
CA GLN A 154 8.43 14.20 -3.68
C GLN A 154 7.05 14.81 -3.92
N ASN A 155 7.03 16.12 -4.20
CA ASN A 155 5.78 16.79 -4.53
C ASN A 155 5.40 16.57 -6.01
N GLN A 156 4.46 15.65 -6.24
CA GLN A 156 3.96 15.32 -7.58
C GLN A 156 3.48 16.54 -8.38
N ARG A 157 2.76 17.48 -7.75
CA ARG A 157 2.29 18.70 -8.42
C ARG A 157 3.44 19.58 -8.89
N ILE A 158 4.46 19.79 -8.07
CA ILE A 158 5.63 20.59 -8.45
C ILE A 158 6.38 19.91 -9.60
N ASN A 159 6.59 18.59 -9.49
CA ASN A 159 7.29 17.79 -10.50
C ASN A 159 6.54 17.74 -11.85
N ASN A 160 5.21 17.94 -11.84
CA ASN A 160 4.35 17.94 -13.01
C ASN A 160 3.80 19.35 -13.36
N ASN A 161 4.69 20.35 -13.36
CA ASN A 161 4.42 21.72 -13.84
C ASN A 161 3.26 22.45 -13.13
N GLY A 162 3.01 22.14 -11.86
CA GLY A 162 1.96 22.80 -11.07
C GLY A 162 0.54 22.36 -11.42
N SER A 163 0.35 21.27 -12.16
CA SER A 163 -0.97 20.79 -12.56
C SER A 163 -1.82 20.38 -11.35
N ILE A 164 -3.04 20.94 -11.26
CA ILE A 164 -3.99 20.66 -10.17
C ILE A 164 -4.54 19.23 -10.18
N LEU A 165 -4.29 18.47 -11.25
CA LEU A 165 -4.65 17.06 -11.33
C LEU A 165 -3.76 16.19 -10.44
N PHE A 166 -2.58 16.68 -10.06
CA PHE A 166 -1.66 15.98 -9.17
C PHE A 166 -1.86 16.45 -7.72
N PRO A 167 -1.66 15.55 -6.74
CA PRO A 167 -1.69 15.93 -5.33
C PRO A 167 -0.60 16.96 -5.04
N ASN A 168 -0.96 17.95 -4.22
CA ASN A 168 0.02 18.90 -3.70
C ASN A 168 0.69 18.31 -2.47
N ASP A 169 1.64 17.42 -2.71
CA ASP A 169 2.25 16.69 -1.60
C ASP A 169 3.33 17.53 -0.89
N LYS A 170 2.92 18.13 0.22
CA LYS A 170 3.80 18.90 1.13
C LYS A 170 4.06 18.15 2.43
N VAL A 171 3.40 17.01 2.62
CA VAL A 171 3.54 16.21 3.84
C VAL A 171 4.72 15.30 3.62
N LYS A 172 5.50 15.02 4.68
CA LYS A 172 6.60 14.06 4.58
C LYS A 172 7.04 13.56 5.94
N GLY A 173 7.74 12.44 5.94
CA GLY A 173 8.46 11.94 7.11
C GLY A 173 7.61 11.12 8.09
N TYR A 174 6.40 10.71 7.72
CA TYR A 174 5.78 9.59 8.42
C TYR A 174 6.57 8.31 8.10
N SER A 175 6.62 7.37 9.04
CA SER A 175 7.14 6.02 8.79
C SER A 175 5.98 5.05 8.53
N LEU A 176 6.25 3.97 7.80
CA LEU A 176 5.30 2.86 7.66
C LEU A 176 4.80 2.36 9.03
N SER A 177 5.67 2.30 10.05
CA SER A 177 5.30 1.85 11.39
C SER A 177 4.32 2.80 12.11
N ILE A 178 4.47 4.12 11.93
CA ILE A 178 3.52 5.10 12.49
C ILE A 178 2.18 4.99 11.75
N LEU A 179 2.21 4.88 10.42
CA LEU A 179 1.00 4.77 9.60
C LEU A 179 0.23 3.48 9.89
N GLU A 180 0.92 2.35 10.04
CA GLU A 180 0.31 1.08 10.47
C GLU A 180 -0.38 1.23 11.83
N SER A 181 0.28 1.89 12.80
CA SER A 181 -0.31 2.15 14.12
C SER A 181 -1.56 3.02 14.06
N ILE A 182 -1.60 4.01 13.15
CA ILE A 182 -2.78 4.85 12.90
C ILE A 182 -3.92 4.01 12.31
N LEU A 183 -3.62 3.16 11.33
CA LEU A 183 -4.61 2.38 10.58
C LEU A 183 -5.40 1.39 11.45
N PHE A 184 -4.85 0.96 12.59
CA PHE A 184 -5.56 0.12 13.56
C PHE A 184 -6.96 0.66 13.92
N GLY A 185 -7.10 1.98 14.06
CA GLY A 185 -8.37 2.64 14.44
C GLY A 185 -9.13 3.31 13.28
N VAL A 186 -8.50 3.53 12.13
CA VAL A 186 -9.07 4.34 11.04
C VAL A 186 -10.11 3.54 10.25
N ARG A 187 -11.25 4.17 9.95
CA ARG A 187 -12.34 3.59 9.16
C ARG A 187 -12.78 4.46 7.98
N ASP A 188 -12.38 5.73 7.97
CA ASP A 188 -12.68 6.69 6.91
C ASP A 188 -11.58 7.76 6.83
N LEU A 189 -11.63 8.59 5.77
CA LEU A 189 -10.64 9.62 5.51
C LEU A 189 -10.67 10.78 6.53
N GLU A 190 -11.80 11.03 7.20
CA GLU A 190 -11.87 12.08 8.24
C GLU A 190 -11.14 11.65 9.50
N LEU A 191 -11.34 10.40 9.92
CA LEU A 191 -10.61 9.81 11.03
C LEU A 191 -9.13 9.63 10.69
N LEU A 192 -8.79 9.25 9.45
CA LEU A 192 -7.40 9.21 8.99
C LEU A 192 -6.74 10.58 9.16
N LYS A 193 -7.36 11.63 8.64
CA LYS A 193 -6.88 13.02 8.74
C LYS A 193 -6.65 13.46 10.19
N ALA A 194 -7.60 13.16 11.08
CA ALA A 194 -7.49 13.47 12.50
C ALA A 194 -6.30 12.74 13.15
N MET A 195 -6.15 11.43 12.88
CA MET A 195 -5.07 10.61 13.44
C MET A 195 -3.69 10.99 12.90
N LEU A 196 -3.60 11.40 11.63
CA LEU A 196 -2.37 11.95 11.05
C LEU A 196 -1.94 13.21 11.81
N LYS A 197 -2.85 14.18 11.99
CA LYS A 197 -2.54 15.42 12.72
C LYS A 197 -2.06 15.18 14.15
N ILE A 198 -2.62 14.17 14.84
CA ILE A 198 -2.20 13.79 16.19
C ILE A 198 -0.78 13.22 16.20
N ASN A 199 -0.39 12.48 15.16
CA ASN A 199 0.90 11.79 15.05
C ASN A 199 1.85 12.46 14.05
N LYS A 200 1.69 13.77 13.83
CA LYS A 200 2.38 14.44 12.74
C LYS A 200 3.89 14.58 12.97
N PRO A 201 4.72 14.38 11.94
CA PRO A 201 6.15 14.67 12.00
C PRO A 201 6.44 16.14 12.29
N PHE A 202 7.62 16.39 12.85
CA PHE A 202 8.08 17.75 13.10
C PHE A 202 8.16 18.56 11.80
N GLY A 203 7.64 19.79 11.82
CA GLY A 203 7.65 20.69 10.67
C GLY A 203 6.46 20.52 9.70
N VAL A 204 5.61 19.51 9.87
CA VAL A 204 4.39 19.33 9.07
C VAL A 204 3.25 20.19 9.62
N ALA A 205 2.65 21.04 8.78
CA ALA A 205 1.50 21.87 9.14
C ALA A 205 0.19 21.05 9.08
N ASN A 206 -0.80 21.42 9.88
CA ASN A 206 -2.09 20.72 9.86
C ASN A 206 -2.83 20.96 8.55
N GLU A 207 -2.62 22.14 7.98
CA GLU A 207 -3.21 22.63 6.73
C GLU A 207 -2.68 21.84 5.53
N ASP A 208 -1.41 21.40 5.55
CA ASP A 208 -0.83 20.55 4.51
C ASP A 208 -1.46 19.15 4.52
N ILE A 209 -1.68 18.59 5.72
CA ILE A 209 -2.41 17.31 5.88
C ILE A 209 -3.86 17.46 5.41
N ASP A 210 -4.51 18.58 5.74
CA ASP A 210 -5.87 18.86 5.25
C ASP A 210 -5.92 18.95 3.73
N GLU A 211 -4.99 19.69 3.11
CA GLU A 211 -4.91 19.82 1.66
C GLU A 211 -4.75 18.45 0.99
N LEU A 212 -3.81 17.63 1.48
CA LEU A 212 -3.52 16.31 0.92
C LEU A 212 -4.74 15.37 1.04
N ILE A 213 -5.30 15.21 2.24
CA ILE A 213 -6.44 14.31 2.43
C ILE A 213 -7.69 14.80 1.69
N ASN A 214 -7.93 16.11 1.63
CA ASN A 214 -9.05 16.65 0.87
C ASN A 214 -8.88 16.40 -0.63
N PHE A 215 -7.66 16.43 -1.16
CA PHE A 215 -7.42 16.09 -2.55
C PHE A 215 -7.86 14.65 -2.86
N TYR A 216 -7.45 13.68 -2.05
CA TYR A 216 -7.80 12.25 -2.19
C TYR A 216 -9.25 11.92 -1.85
N LYS A 217 -9.90 12.71 -1.00
CA LYS A 217 -11.32 12.55 -0.69
C LYS A 217 -12.23 12.93 -1.88
N ASN A 218 -11.73 13.75 -2.79
CA ASN A 218 -12.47 14.32 -3.91
C ASN A 218 -12.04 13.76 -5.28
N ILE A 219 -11.51 12.54 -5.31
CA ILE A 219 -11.24 11.81 -6.55
C ILE A 219 -12.46 11.00 -6.96
#